data_AF-A0A178HY24-F1
#
_entry.id   AF-A0A178HY24-F1
#
_cell.length_a   1.000
_cell.length_b   1.000
_cell.length_c   1.000
_cell.angle_alpha   90.00
_cell.angle_beta   90.00
_cell.angle_gamma   90.00
#
_symmetry.space_group_name_H-M   'P 1'
#
loop_
_entity.id
_entity.type
_entity.pdbx_description
1 polymer ?
#
loop_
_entity_poly.entity_id
_entity_poly.type
_entity_poly.pdbx_seq_one_letter_code
_entity_poly.pdbx_strand_id
1 'polypeptide(L)'
;MADDPELAADTFEGMGLNDVLSRLVRQAQEAKAMAAGIAVLIGEYQARRQRFERRNEAMRAIVLGLLQKSGQQRVQLPEATVSIGKGRDRVEIVDEAALPKWALRVVSSPDKAAIKERLDAGKKVAGAELVTGGETLTMRVA
;
A
#
# COMPACT_ATOMS: atom_id res chain seq x y z
N MET A 1 -27.40 -0.75 -10.73
CA MET A 1 -28.16 -0.81 -11.99
C MET A 1 -27.20 -1.42 -12.99
N ALA A 2 -27.53 -2.60 -13.52
CA ALA A 2 -26.59 -3.50 -14.19
C ALA A 2 -25.90 -2.83 -15.39
N ASP A 3 -24.59 -3.05 -15.51
CA ASP A 3 -23.82 -2.78 -16.73
C ASP A 3 -24.31 -3.76 -17.80
N ASP A 4 -25.32 -3.33 -18.56
CA ASP A 4 -25.83 -4.06 -19.70
C ASP A 4 -25.08 -3.60 -20.96
N PRO A 5 -24.16 -4.41 -21.51
CA PRO A 5 -23.40 -4.06 -22.72
C PRO A 5 -24.30 -3.91 -23.95
N GLU A 6 -25.50 -4.49 -23.95
CA GLU A 6 -26.48 -4.34 -25.04
C GLU A 6 -27.16 -2.97 -24.99
N LEU A 7 -27.45 -2.44 -23.80
CA LEU A 7 -27.95 -1.06 -23.63
C LEU A 7 -26.89 -0.02 -24.03
N ALA A 8 -25.61 -0.34 -23.82
CA ALA A 8 -24.51 0.46 -24.34
C ALA A 8 -24.49 0.42 -25.87
N ALA A 9 -24.58 -0.74 -26.51
CA ALA A 9 -24.59 -0.85 -27.98
C ALA A 9 -25.76 -0.09 -28.64
N ASP A 10 -26.98 -0.22 -28.11
CA ASP A 10 -28.18 0.43 -28.67
C ASP A 10 -28.18 1.96 -28.54
N THR A 11 -27.49 2.52 -27.54
CA THR A 11 -27.31 3.98 -27.42
C THR A 11 -26.21 4.52 -28.32
N PHE A 12 -25.33 3.65 -28.83
CA PHE A 12 -24.16 4.03 -29.64
C PHE A 12 -24.46 3.97 -31.14
N GLU A 13 -25.41 3.15 -31.59
CA GLU A 13 -25.81 3.10 -33.01
C GLU A 13 -26.44 4.41 -33.54
N GLY A 14 -26.90 5.30 -32.65
CA GLY A 14 -27.47 6.61 -33.00
C GLY A 14 -26.59 7.83 -32.68
N MET A 15 -25.43 7.67 -32.04
CA MET A 15 -24.55 8.78 -31.62
C MET A 15 -23.23 8.76 -32.40
N GLY A 16 -22.74 9.93 -32.80
CA GLY A 16 -21.41 10.01 -33.43
C GLY A 16 -20.32 9.54 -32.48
N LEU A 17 -19.26 8.91 -33.00
CA LEU A 17 -18.10 8.43 -32.23
C LEU A 17 -17.56 9.50 -31.26
N ASN A 18 -17.56 10.78 -31.67
CA ASN A 18 -17.09 11.89 -30.86
C ASN A 18 -17.98 12.16 -29.63
N ASP A 19 -19.30 11.98 -29.75
CA ASP A 19 -20.24 12.20 -28.65
C ASP A 19 -20.05 11.13 -27.58
N VAL A 20 -19.90 9.88 -28.01
CA VAL A 20 -19.54 8.74 -27.19
C VAL A 20 -18.21 8.98 -26.46
N LEU A 21 -17.17 9.36 -27.19
CA LEU A 21 -15.85 9.65 -26.60
C LEU A 21 -15.93 10.79 -25.59
N SER A 22 -16.69 11.85 -25.88
CA SER A 22 -16.88 12.97 -24.96
C SER A 22 -17.58 12.55 -23.65
N ARG A 23 -18.57 11.66 -23.74
CA ARG A 23 -19.28 11.11 -22.58
C ARG A 23 -18.37 10.24 -21.73
N LEU A 24 -17.58 9.37 -22.36
CA LEU A 24 -16.61 8.52 -21.66
C LEU A 24 -15.51 9.33 -20.98
N VAL A 25 -15.01 10.39 -21.63
CA VAL A 25 -14.02 11.30 -21.02
C VAL A 25 -14.62 12.01 -19.80
N ARG A 26 -15.86 12.50 -19.88
CA ARG A 26 -16.55 13.13 -18.74
C ARG A 26 -16.72 12.14 -17.58
N GLN A 27 -17.19 10.94 -17.87
CA GLN A 27 -17.37 9.89 -16.86
C GLN A 27 -16.03 9.49 -16.21
N ALA A 28 -14.94 9.43 -16.98
CA ALA A 28 -13.60 9.19 -16.47
C ALA A 28 -13.10 10.34 -15.56
N GLN A 29 -13.42 11.59 -15.91
CA GLN A 29 -13.10 12.75 -15.08
C GLN A 29 -13.89 12.77 -13.76
N GLU A 30 -15.18 12.46 -13.81
CA GLU A 30 -16.04 12.33 -12.63
C GLU A 30 -15.52 11.22 -11.70
N ALA A 31 -15.18 10.05 -12.26
CA ALA A 31 -14.59 8.96 -11.50
C ALA A 31 -13.26 9.38 -10.84
N LYS A 32 -12.40 10.12 -11.56
CA LYS A 32 -11.14 10.65 -11.01
C LYS A 32 -11.39 11.64 -9.86
N ALA A 33 -12.37 12.53 -10.01
CA ALA A 33 -12.73 13.50 -8.97
C ALA A 33 -13.29 12.81 -7.72
N MET A 34 -14.16 11.81 -7.90
CA MET A 34 -14.69 11.00 -6.80
C MET A 34 -13.58 10.21 -6.08
N ALA A 35 -12.66 9.60 -6.83
CA ALA A 35 -11.52 8.90 -6.26
C ALA A 35 -10.64 9.82 -5.40
N ALA A 36 -10.39 11.05 -5.86
CA ALA A 36 -9.66 12.06 -5.09
C ALA A 36 -10.41 12.43 -3.79
N GLY A 37 -11.73 12.63 -3.85
CA GLY A 37 -12.54 12.90 -2.66
C GLY A 37 -12.53 11.75 -1.64
N ILE A 38 -12.61 10.51 -2.11
CA ILE A 38 -12.51 9.31 -1.26
C ILE A 38 -11.13 9.23 -0.58
N ALA A 39 -10.05 9.59 -1.28
CA ALA A 39 -8.70 9.59 -0.70
C ALA A 39 -8.59 10.56 0.50
N VAL A 40 -9.24 11.73 0.43
CA VAL A 40 -9.31 12.68 1.56
C VAL A 40 -10.01 12.05 2.76
N LEU A 41 -11.18 11.44 2.54
CA LEU A 41 -11.93 10.76 3.62
C LEU A 41 -11.13 9.62 4.23
N ILE A 42 -10.43 8.82 3.42
CA ILE A 42 -9.54 7.75 3.91
C ILE A 42 -8.47 8.34 4.85
N GLY A 43 -7.86 9.47 4.48
CA GLY A 43 -6.90 10.17 5.33
C GLY A 43 -7.47 10.56 6.69
N GLU A 44 -8.69 11.12 6.71
CA GLU A 44 -9.39 11.48 7.96
C GLU A 44 -9.70 10.25 8.83
N TYR A 45 -10.19 9.17 8.22
CA TYR A 45 -10.47 7.92 8.91
C TYR A 45 -9.19 7.25 9.44
N GLN A 46 -8.08 7.30 8.70
CA GLN A 46 -6.78 6.83 9.16
C GLN A 46 -6.28 7.64 10.35
N ALA A 47 -6.38 8.97 10.31
CA ALA A 47 -6.03 9.82 11.44
C ALA A 47 -6.88 9.51 12.68
N ARG A 48 -8.19 9.28 12.49
CA ARG A 48 -9.09 8.87 13.58
C ARG A 48 -8.73 7.49 14.14
N ARG A 49 -8.44 6.51 13.28
CA ARG A 49 -7.97 5.18 13.68
C ARG A 49 -6.71 5.29 14.53
N GLN A 50 -5.73 6.07 14.07
CA GLN A 50 -4.46 6.24 14.77
C GLN A 50 -4.64 6.88 16.17
N ARG A 51 -5.61 7.80 16.34
CA ARG A 51 -5.95 8.34 17.67
C ARG A 51 -6.44 7.26 18.63
N PHE A 52 -7.30 6.35 18.17
CA PHE A 52 -7.78 5.24 18.99
C PHE A 52 -6.69 4.21 19.27
N GLU A 53 -5.83 3.92 18.30
CA GLU A 53 -4.65 3.05 18.49
C GLU A 53 -3.73 3.62 19.58
N ARG A 54 -3.36 4.91 19.49
CA ARG A 54 -2.55 5.59 20.52
C ARG A 54 -3.22 5.57 21.90
N ARG A 55 -4.55 5.76 21.96
CA ARG A 55 -5.29 5.68 23.23
C ARG A 55 -5.25 4.27 23.83
N ASN A 56 -5.39 3.23 23.00
CA ASN A 56 -5.30 1.85 23.45
C ASN A 56 -3.89 1.53 23.96
N GLU A 57 -2.87 1.95 23.22
CA GLU A 57 -1.46 1.78 23.62
C GLU A 57 -1.14 2.50 24.94
N ALA A 58 -1.60 3.75 25.09
CA ALA A 58 -1.45 4.49 26.34
C ALA A 58 -2.14 3.78 27.51
N MET A 59 -3.35 3.23 27.31
CA MET A 59 -4.05 2.47 28.34
C MET A 59 -3.29 1.20 28.73
N ARG A 60 -2.74 0.48 27.75
CA ARG A 60 -1.89 -0.70 28.00
C ARG A 60 -0.63 -0.33 28.77
N ALA A 61 0.00 0.79 28.46
CA ALA A 61 1.17 1.28 29.18
C ALA A 61 0.84 1.63 30.64
N ILE A 62 -0.32 2.26 30.89
CA ILE A 62 -0.80 2.54 32.25
C ILE A 62 -1.03 1.23 33.01
N VAL A 63 -1.73 0.27 32.39
CA VAL A 63 -1.99 -1.04 32.99
C VAL A 63 -0.67 -1.75 33.32
N LEU A 64 0.30 -1.76 32.40
CA LEU A 64 1.63 -2.32 32.65
C LEU A 64 2.31 -1.63 33.85
N GLY A 65 2.30 -0.30 33.91
CA GLY A 65 2.88 0.46 35.01
C GLY A 65 2.19 0.18 36.36
N LEU A 66 0.87 -0.03 36.36
CA LEU A 66 0.12 -0.43 37.55
C LEU A 66 0.49 -1.85 38.02
N LEU A 67 0.58 -2.82 37.11
CA LEU A 67 1.02 -4.19 37.46
C LEU A 67 2.47 -4.21 37.97
N GLN A 68 3.36 -3.41 37.37
CA GLN A 68 4.74 -3.28 37.84
C GLN A 68 4.82 -2.68 39.24
N LYS A 69 4.06 -1.61 39.52
CA LYS A 69 4.01 -0.98 40.85
C LYS A 69 3.34 -1.86 41.91
N SER A 70 2.36 -2.66 41.53
CA SER A 70 1.68 -3.60 42.44
C SER A 70 2.47 -4.89 42.69
N GLY A 71 3.54 -5.13 41.92
CA GLY A 71 4.35 -6.35 42.00
C GLY A 71 3.63 -7.61 41.50
N GLN A 72 2.43 -7.48 40.92
CA GLN A 72 1.66 -8.62 40.43
C GLN A 72 2.00 -8.92 38.97
N GLN A 73 2.48 -10.14 38.69
CA GLN A 73 2.79 -10.55 37.32
C GLN A 73 1.53 -10.88 36.49
N ARG A 74 0.44 -11.25 37.15
CA ARG A 74 -0.81 -11.68 36.50
C ARG A 74 -2.01 -11.31 37.36
N VAL A 75 -3.01 -10.70 36.72
CA VAL A 75 -4.29 -10.32 37.32
C VAL A 75 -5.41 -10.88 36.44
N GLN A 76 -6.32 -11.66 37.02
CA GLN A 76 -7.52 -12.11 36.33
C GLN A 76 -8.65 -11.12 36.64
N LEU A 77 -9.17 -10.45 35.61
CA LEU A 77 -10.38 -9.66 35.70
C LEU A 77 -11.52 -10.39 34.95
N PRO A 78 -12.79 -10.11 35.29
CA PRO A 78 -13.93 -10.66 34.56
C PRO A 78 -13.91 -10.34 33.06
N GLU A 79 -13.35 -9.19 32.70
CA GLU A 79 -13.29 -8.72 31.31
C GLU A 79 -12.07 -9.26 30.54
N ALA A 80 -10.95 -9.51 31.22
CA ALA A 80 -9.70 -9.99 30.61
C ALA A 80 -8.69 -10.49 31.65
N THR A 81 -7.81 -11.39 31.25
CA THR A 81 -6.60 -11.69 32.04
C THR A 81 -5.44 -10.83 31.56
N VAL A 82 -4.87 -10.03 32.47
CA VAL A 82 -3.70 -9.19 32.21
C VAL A 82 -2.47 -9.85 32.81
N SER A 83 -1.46 -10.11 32.00
CA SER A 83 -0.17 -10.64 32.47
C SER A 83 1.00 -9.92 31.83
N ILE A 84 2.04 -9.68 32.62
CA ILE A 84 3.33 -9.17 32.10
C ILE A 84 4.06 -10.35 31.45
N GLY A 85 4.16 -10.33 30.12
CA GLY A 85 5.06 -11.23 29.40
C GLY A 85 6.51 -10.72 29.49
N LYS A 86 7.48 -11.63 29.58
CA LYS A 86 8.88 -11.25 29.39
C LYS A 86 9.06 -10.70 27.98
N GLY A 87 9.60 -9.48 27.86
CA GLY A 87 9.95 -8.92 26.55
C GLY A 87 10.86 -9.91 25.82
N ARG A 88 10.55 -10.18 24.55
CA ARG A 88 11.34 -11.11 23.75
C ARG A 88 12.64 -10.43 23.39
N ASP A 89 13.77 -11.06 23.70
CA ASP A 89 15.10 -10.53 23.38
C ASP A 89 15.16 -10.19 21.89
N ARG A 90 15.29 -8.89 21.60
CA ARG A 90 15.52 -8.38 20.24
C ARG A 90 17.00 -8.07 20.13
N VAL A 91 17.62 -8.59 19.07
CA VAL A 91 18.99 -8.25 18.70
C VAL A 91 18.97 -6.81 18.18
N GLU A 92 19.49 -5.88 18.98
CA GLU A 92 19.79 -4.51 18.56
C GLU A 92 21.20 -4.50 18.00
N ILE A 93 21.31 -4.19 16.71
CA ILE A 93 22.59 -4.14 16.00
C ILE A 93 23.21 -2.77 16.28
N VAL A 94 24.13 -2.71 17.25
CA VAL A 94 24.78 -1.48 17.70
C VAL A 94 25.86 -1.00 16.70
N ASP A 95 26.46 -1.91 15.94
CA ASP A 95 27.46 -1.59 14.90
C ASP A 95 27.46 -2.64 13.79
N GLU A 96 27.00 -2.25 12.59
CA GLU A 96 26.91 -3.11 11.39
C GLU A 96 28.27 -3.54 10.82
N ALA A 97 29.33 -2.77 11.05
CA ALA A 97 30.67 -3.05 10.52
C ALA A 97 31.44 -4.10 11.33
N ALA A 98 31.07 -4.28 12.60
CA ALA A 98 31.61 -5.32 13.48
C ALA A 98 30.91 -6.67 13.33
N LEU A 99 29.81 -6.76 12.55
CA LEU A 99 29.11 -8.03 12.40
C LEU A 99 29.90 -9.00 11.51
N PRO A 100 29.96 -10.28 11.92
CA PRO A 100 30.54 -11.31 11.09
C PRO A 100 29.72 -11.47 9.80
N LYS A 101 30.42 -11.77 8.69
CA LYS A 101 29.84 -11.85 7.33
C LYS A 101 28.65 -12.80 7.18
N TRP A 102 28.42 -13.73 8.12
CA TRP A 102 27.25 -14.62 8.11
C TRP A 102 25.94 -13.93 8.56
N ALA A 103 26.02 -12.78 9.26
CA ALA A 103 24.86 -12.02 9.72
C ALA A 103 24.42 -10.91 8.73
N LEU A 104 25.23 -10.63 7.71
CA LEU A 104 24.97 -9.62 6.70
C LEU A 104 24.19 -10.23 5.52
N ARG A 105 22.95 -9.77 5.30
CA ARG A 105 22.17 -10.12 4.11
C ARG A 105 22.52 -9.18 2.97
N VAL A 106 23.38 -9.59 2.06
CA VAL A 106 23.69 -8.85 0.82
C VAL A 106 22.56 -9.08 -0.19
N VAL A 107 21.74 -8.06 -0.42
CA VAL A 107 20.71 -8.08 -1.47
C VAL A 107 21.34 -7.56 -2.76
N SER A 108 21.86 -8.45 -3.60
CA SER A 108 22.24 -8.12 -4.98
C SER A 108 20.99 -8.02 -5.84
N SER A 109 20.33 -6.85 -5.82
CA SER A 109 19.21 -6.60 -6.72
C SER A 109 19.74 -6.38 -8.15
N PRO A 110 19.18 -7.05 -9.17
CA PRO A 110 19.54 -6.80 -10.56
C PRO A 110 19.12 -5.38 -10.96
N ASP A 111 20.08 -4.61 -11.47
CA ASP A 111 19.83 -3.24 -11.94
C ASP A 111 19.12 -3.27 -13.30
N LYS A 112 17.80 -3.14 -13.23
CA LYS A 112 16.90 -3.15 -14.40
C LYS A 112 17.16 -1.98 -15.34
N ALA A 113 17.73 -0.86 -14.86
CA ALA A 113 18.05 0.28 -15.70
C ALA A 113 19.26 -0.01 -16.60
N ALA A 114 20.35 -0.55 -16.03
CA ALA A 114 21.53 -0.96 -16.79
C ALA A 114 21.23 -2.12 -17.77
N ILE A 115 20.30 -3.01 -17.39
CA ILE A 115 19.83 -4.09 -18.26
C ILE A 115 19.01 -3.52 -19.43
N LYS A 116 18.10 -2.57 -19.17
CA LYS A 116 17.30 -1.90 -20.21
C LYS A 116 18.18 -1.10 -21.18
N GLU A 117 19.16 -0.35 -20.69
CA GLU A 117 20.10 0.40 -21.53
C GLU A 117 20.93 -0.51 -22.46
N ARG A 118 21.33 -1.70 -21.98
CA ARG A 118 22.06 -2.69 -22.78
C ARG A 118 21.18 -3.44 -23.78
N LEU A 119 19.91 -3.67 -23.45
CA LEU A 119 18.91 -4.25 -24.34
C LEU A 119 18.49 -3.27 -25.45
N ASP A 120 18.31 -1.98 -25.12
CA ASP A 120 18.03 -0.91 -26.08
C ASP A 120 19.23 -0.67 -27.01
N ALA A 121 20.46 -0.86 -26.53
CA ALA A 121 21.69 -0.82 -27.32
C ALA A 121 21.95 -2.08 -28.18
N GLY A 122 20.99 -3.01 -28.26
CA GLY A 122 21.05 -4.17 -29.16
C GLY A 122 21.97 -5.32 -28.70
N LYS A 123 22.47 -5.30 -27.46
CA LYS A 123 23.24 -6.42 -26.90
C LYS A 123 22.31 -7.35 -26.14
N LYS A 124 22.26 -8.63 -26.55
CA LYS A 124 21.47 -9.67 -25.88
C LYS A 124 21.95 -9.86 -24.43
N VAL A 125 21.07 -9.61 -23.47
CA VAL A 125 21.27 -9.98 -22.06
C VAL A 125 20.60 -11.34 -21.86
N ALA A 126 21.36 -12.38 -21.49
CA ALA A 126 20.80 -13.69 -21.21
C ALA A 126 19.84 -13.60 -20.01
N GLY A 127 18.54 -13.86 -20.24
CA GLY A 127 17.50 -13.85 -19.21
C GLY A 127 16.64 -12.58 -19.14
N ALA A 128 16.76 -11.64 -20.09
CA ALA A 128 15.88 -10.47 -20.15
C ALA A 128 15.32 -10.28 -21.56
N GLU A 129 13.99 -10.29 -21.69
CA GLU A 129 13.28 -10.00 -22.93
C GLU A 129 12.64 -8.62 -22.86
N LEU A 130 12.72 -7.88 -23.97
CA LEU A 130 12.09 -6.58 -24.13
C LEU A 130 10.62 -6.81 -24.51
N VAL A 131 9.74 -6.86 -23.51
CA VAL A 131 8.31 -6.95 -23.72
C VAL A 131 7.74 -5.54 -23.85
N THR A 132 7.33 -5.14 -25.06
CA THR A 132 6.51 -3.95 -25.25
C THR A 132 5.15 -4.22 -24.61
N GLY A 133 4.86 -3.56 -23.49
CA GLY A 133 3.53 -3.59 -22.88
C GLY A 133 2.47 -3.07 -23.86
N GLY A 134 1.23 -3.54 -23.73
CA GLY A 134 0.12 -3.15 -24.60
C GLY A 134 -0.09 -1.63 -24.70
N GLU A 135 -0.72 -1.19 -25.78
CA GLU A 135 -0.93 0.22 -26.12
C GLU A 135 -1.55 1.00 -24.94
N THR A 136 -0.87 2.06 -24.49
CA THR A 136 -1.31 2.89 -23.36
C THR A 136 -2.03 4.14 -23.86
N LEU A 137 -3.31 4.30 -23.52
CA LEU A 137 -4.08 5.51 -23.80
C LEU A 137 -3.60 6.68 -22.92
N THR A 138 -3.23 7.80 -23.54
CA THR A 138 -2.88 9.05 -22.84
C THR A 138 -3.97 10.09 -23.07
N MET A 139 -4.76 10.41 -22.05
CA MET A 139 -5.74 11.51 -22.09
C MET A 139 -5.16 12.75 -21.43
N ARG A 140 -4.94 13.82 -22.20
CA ARG A 140 -4.56 15.14 -21.70
C ARG A 140 -5.78 16.06 -21.73
N VAL A 141 -6.09 16.64 -20.58
CA VAL A 141 -7.17 17.63 -20.43
C VAL A 141 -6.53 19.01 -20.59
N ALA A 142 -7.10 19.85 -21.46
CA ALA A 142 -6.73 21.26 -21.62
C ALA A 142 -7.37 22.12 -20.54
#